data_AF-A0A7J3EMN0-F1
#
_entry.id   AF-A0A7J3EMN0-F1
#
_cell.length_a   1.000
_cell.length_b   1.000
_cell.length_c   1.000
_cell.angle_alpha   90.00
_cell.angle_beta   90.00
_cell.angle_gamma   90.00
#
_symmetry.space_group_name_H-M   'P 1'
#
loop_
_entity.id
_entity.type
_entity.pdbx_description
1 polymer ?
#
loop_
_entity_poly.entity_id
_entity_poly.type
_entity_poly.pdbx_seq_one_letter_code
_entity_poly.pdbx_strand_id
1 'polypeptide(L)'
;MSEVESIEKFRALSPSEFFYRNREIAGFSNPARALYQTVRELVENALDATDTHHILPDVKVVIKSESNDGSRTLTNNEGSTEEYEGILYSIQVEDNGIGLPPQHVPRAFGQLLYSSKYVLRQSRGMFGLGAKMAILYGQITTGRPAEVITSQILSKKIYYFKVSIDIANNTP
;
A
#
# COMPACT_ATOMS: atom_id res chain seq x y z
N MET A 1 6.69 50.53 -14.14
CA MET A 1 6.67 49.18 -14.71
C MET A 1 7.69 48.35 -13.94
N SER A 2 7.25 47.43 -13.10
CA SER A 2 8.11 46.39 -12.53
C SER A 2 7.34 45.10 -12.66
N GLU A 3 7.56 44.40 -13.78
CA GLU A 3 7.16 43.01 -13.93
C GLU A 3 7.93 42.22 -12.87
N VAL A 4 7.21 41.77 -11.85
CA VAL A 4 7.72 40.77 -10.93
C VAL A 4 7.67 39.46 -11.71
N GLU A 5 8.78 39.11 -12.33
CA GLU A 5 9.00 37.79 -12.91
C GLU A 5 8.75 36.77 -11.79
N SER A 6 7.71 35.94 -11.93
CA SER A 6 7.45 34.88 -10.97
C SER A 6 8.60 33.89 -11.07
N ILE A 7 9.52 33.91 -10.10
CA ILE A 7 10.65 32.97 -10.03
C ILE A 7 10.06 31.56 -9.92
N GLU A 8 10.09 30.82 -11.02
CA GLU A 8 9.65 29.43 -11.05
C GLU A 8 10.49 28.63 -10.05
N LYS A 9 9.82 27.95 -9.11
CA LYS A 9 10.46 27.10 -8.11
C LYS A 9 10.44 25.66 -8.59
N PHE A 10 11.61 25.17 -9.01
CA PHE A 10 11.82 23.77 -9.37
C PHE A 10 11.91 22.90 -8.11
N ARG A 11 11.11 21.83 -8.04
CA ARG A 11 11.18 20.81 -6.97
C ARG A 11 10.97 19.42 -7.56
N ALA A 12 11.64 18.43 -6.97
CA ALA A 12 11.38 17.02 -7.24
C ALA A 12 10.31 16.48 -6.26
N LEU A 13 9.51 15.53 -6.73
CA LEU A 13 8.56 14.78 -5.89
C LEU A 13 9.10 13.37 -5.65
N SER A 14 8.93 12.86 -4.44
CA SER A 14 9.19 11.44 -4.17
C SER A 14 8.14 10.58 -4.88
N PRO A 15 8.39 9.28 -5.13
CA PRO A 15 7.37 8.38 -5.67
C PRO A 15 6.10 8.35 -4.81
N SER A 16 6.24 8.28 -3.48
CA SER A 16 5.11 8.31 -2.55
C SER A 16 4.32 9.61 -2.66
N GLU A 17 4.99 10.76 -2.77
CA GLU A 17 4.33 12.06 -2.93
C GLU A 17 3.61 12.16 -4.28
N PHE A 18 4.23 11.67 -5.35
CA PHE A 18 3.63 11.63 -6.68
C PHE A 18 2.34 10.80 -6.68
N PHE A 19 2.37 9.58 -6.13
CA PHE A 19 1.20 8.71 -6.11
C PHE A 19 0.15 9.14 -5.08
N TYR A 20 0.55 9.80 -4.00
CA TYR A 20 -0.37 10.43 -3.06
C TYR A 20 -1.22 11.50 -3.78
N ARG A 21 -0.57 12.38 -4.54
CA ARG A 21 -1.25 13.44 -5.31
C ARG A 21 -2.07 12.90 -6.47
N ASN A 22 -1.64 11.79 -7.06
CA ASN A 22 -2.25 11.19 -8.24
C ASN A 22 -2.81 9.79 -7.93
N ARG A 23 -3.57 9.66 -6.83
CA ARG A 23 -4.13 8.38 -6.33
C ARG A 23 -4.97 7.62 -7.38
N GLU A 24 -5.59 8.34 -8.30
CA GLU A 24 -6.36 7.81 -9.41
C GLU A 24 -5.54 6.98 -10.41
N ILE A 25 -4.26 7.29 -10.61
CA ILE A 25 -3.35 6.55 -11.51
C ILE A 25 -3.19 5.10 -11.01
N ALA A 26 -3.18 4.91 -9.69
CA ALA A 26 -3.07 3.60 -9.06
C ALA A 26 -4.44 2.91 -8.87
N GLY A 27 -5.54 3.49 -9.36
CA GLY A 27 -6.88 2.92 -9.22
C GLY A 27 -7.59 3.25 -7.90
N PHE A 28 -7.05 4.16 -7.08
CA PHE A 28 -7.62 4.59 -5.80
C PHE A 28 -8.44 5.88 -5.94
N SER A 29 -9.27 5.95 -6.98
CA SER A 29 -10.05 7.15 -7.33
C SER A 29 -11.31 7.35 -6.47
N ASN A 30 -11.90 6.26 -5.94
CA ASN A 30 -13.08 6.32 -5.07
C ASN A 30 -13.08 5.13 -4.08
N PRO A 31 -13.84 5.20 -2.97
CA PRO A 31 -13.80 4.18 -1.91
C PRO A 31 -14.14 2.76 -2.37
N ALA A 32 -15.16 2.61 -3.23
CA ALA A 32 -15.56 1.29 -3.74
C ALA A 32 -14.46 0.64 -4.60
N ARG A 33 -13.85 1.44 -5.49
CA ARG A 33 -12.73 0.99 -6.33
C ARG A 33 -11.48 0.73 -5.49
N ALA A 34 -11.21 1.55 -4.47
CA ALA A 34 -10.09 1.36 -3.55
C ALA A 34 -10.19 0.04 -2.78
N LEU A 35 -11.40 -0.33 -2.33
CA LEU A 35 -11.66 -1.63 -1.71
C LEU A 35 -11.35 -2.78 -2.67
N TYR A 36 -11.91 -2.74 -3.89
CA TYR A 36 -11.65 -3.73 -4.92
C TYR A 36 -10.15 -3.85 -5.26
N GLN A 37 -9.49 -2.71 -5.50
CA GLN A 37 -8.08 -2.67 -5.87
C GLN A 37 -7.21 -3.24 -4.75
N THR A 38 -7.51 -2.91 -3.49
CA THR A 38 -6.77 -3.45 -2.34
C THR A 38 -6.85 -4.97 -2.29
N VAL A 39 -8.05 -5.55 -2.40
CA VAL A 39 -8.23 -7.00 -2.39
C VAL A 39 -7.48 -7.64 -3.57
N ARG A 40 -7.64 -7.09 -4.77
CA ARG A 40 -6.98 -7.58 -5.98
C ARG A 40 -5.46 -7.61 -5.81
N GLU A 41 -4.85 -6.50 -5.40
CA GLU A 41 -3.39 -6.39 -5.26
C GLU A 41 -2.83 -7.34 -4.19
N LEU A 42 -3.53 -7.51 -3.06
CA LEU A 42 -3.10 -8.44 -2.02
C LEU A 42 -3.21 -9.90 -2.48
N VAL A 43 -4.30 -10.26 -3.16
CA VAL A 43 -4.49 -11.62 -3.71
C VAL A 43 -3.49 -11.92 -4.84
N GLU A 44 -3.23 -10.98 -5.74
CA GLU A 44 -2.21 -11.15 -6.79
C GLU A 44 -0.81 -11.39 -6.19
N ASN A 45 -0.48 -10.71 -5.09
CA ASN A 45 0.79 -10.94 -4.38
C ASN A 45 0.84 -12.30 -3.66
N ALA A 46 -0.25 -12.73 -3.04
CA ALA A 46 -0.36 -14.07 -2.44
C ALA A 46 -0.19 -15.18 -3.48
N LEU A 47 -0.81 -15.04 -4.65
CA LEU A 47 -0.67 -16.00 -5.74
C LEU A 47 0.77 -16.04 -6.29
N ASP A 48 1.39 -14.88 -6.51
CA ASP A 48 2.79 -14.83 -6.96
C ASP A 48 3.78 -15.40 -5.91
N ALA A 49 3.43 -15.38 -4.62
CA ALA A 49 4.22 -15.97 -3.54
C ALA A 49 4.08 -17.50 -3.44
N THR A 50 3.10 -18.09 -4.12
CA THR A 50 2.79 -19.53 -4.08
C THR A 50 3.07 -20.21 -5.42
N ASP A 51 2.29 -19.89 -6.45
CA ASP A 51 2.31 -20.62 -7.73
C ASP A 51 3.66 -20.56 -8.44
N THR A 52 4.35 -19.43 -8.29
CA THR A 52 5.64 -19.19 -8.92
C THR A 52 6.77 -19.95 -8.22
N HIS A 53 6.47 -20.52 -7.05
CA HIS A 53 7.33 -21.38 -6.26
C HIS A 53 6.82 -22.82 -6.20
N HIS A 54 5.88 -23.18 -7.08
CA HIS A 54 5.27 -24.52 -7.16
C HIS A 54 4.57 -24.96 -5.86
N ILE A 55 4.06 -24.00 -5.09
CA ILE A 55 3.23 -24.24 -3.90
C ILE A 55 1.77 -24.15 -4.36
N LEU A 56 0.95 -25.15 -4.03
CA LEU A 56 -0.49 -25.09 -4.30
C LEU A 56 -1.09 -23.96 -3.44
N PRO A 57 -1.70 -22.93 -4.04
CA PRO A 57 -2.17 -21.77 -3.29
C PRO A 57 -3.33 -22.11 -2.36
N ASP A 58 -3.19 -21.76 -1.09
CA ASP A 58 -4.28 -21.62 -0.13
C ASP A 58 -4.32 -20.14 0.29
N VAL A 59 -5.37 -19.43 -0.12
CA VAL A 59 -5.50 -17.98 0.07
C VAL A 59 -6.82 -17.69 0.74
N LYS A 60 -6.75 -17.06 1.92
CA LYS A 60 -7.91 -16.64 2.70
C LYS A 60 -8.03 -15.13 2.68
N VAL A 61 -9.21 -14.64 2.28
CA VAL A 61 -9.54 -13.23 2.26
C VAL A 61 -10.64 -12.95 3.27
N VAL A 62 -10.42 -11.97 4.14
CA VAL A 62 -11.39 -11.54 5.16
C VAL A 62 -11.59 -10.03 5.03
N ILE A 63 -12.84 -9.62 4.86
CA ILE A 63 -13.24 -8.21 4.83
C ILE A 63 -14.25 -7.99 5.96
N LYS A 64 -13.96 -7.05 6.85
CA LYS A 64 -14.82 -6.69 7.98
C LYS A 64 -15.13 -5.21 7.92
N SER A 65 -16.40 -4.84 8.01
CA SER A 65 -16.77 -3.45 8.27
C SER A 65 -16.41 -3.11 9.72
N GLU A 66 -15.67 -2.02 9.91
CA GLU A 66 -15.49 -1.43 11.22
C GLU A 66 -16.63 -0.44 11.47
N SER A 67 -17.55 -0.81 12.36
CA SER A 67 -18.60 0.10 12.83
C SER A 67 -17.94 1.21 13.62
N ASN A 68 -17.85 2.41 13.05
CA ASN A 68 -17.60 3.63 13.81
C ASN A 68 -18.47 4.75 13.23
N ASP A 69 -19.40 5.17 14.08
CA ASP A 69 -20.33 6.29 13.93
C ASP A 69 -19.57 7.59 14.22
N GLY A 70 -19.06 8.25 13.19
CA GLY A 70 -18.36 9.53 13.35
C GLY A 70 -17.79 10.03 12.05
N SER A 71 -18.30 11.17 11.59
CA SER A 71 -17.69 11.98 10.53
C SER A 71 -16.19 12.11 10.79
N ARG A 72 -15.37 11.80 9.79
CA ARG A 72 -13.93 11.93 9.88
C ARG A 72 -13.45 13.00 8.93
N THR A 73 -12.71 13.91 9.54
CA THR A 73 -12.10 15.07 8.91
C THR A 73 -10.69 14.66 8.46
N LEU A 74 -10.49 14.45 7.17
CA LEU A 74 -9.14 14.29 6.60
C LEU A 74 -8.62 15.67 6.20
N THR A 75 -7.59 16.15 6.89
CA THR A 75 -6.88 17.37 6.50
C THR A 75 -5.71 16.99 5.59
N ASN A 76 -5.81 17.40 4.32
CA ASN A 76 -4.67 17.28 3.42
C ASN A 76 -3.62 18.34 3.81
N ASN A 77 -2.34 18.11 3.46
CA ASN A 77 -1.24 19.05 3.71
C ASN A 77 -1.42 20.43 3.04
N GLU A 78 -2.41 20.57 2.15
CA GLU A 78 -2.79 21.82 1.49
C GLU A 78 -3.92 22.57 2.21
N GLY A 79 -4.33 22.11 3.41
CA GLY A 79 -5.40 22.73 4.20
C GLY A 79 -6.81 22.44 3.69
N SER A 80 -6.96 21.62 2.64
CA SER A 80 -8.27 21.13 2.21
C SER A 80 -8.73 20.03 3.15
N THR A 81 -9.82 20.30 3.84
CA THR A 81 -10.48 19.36 4.73
C THR A 81 -11.56 18.60 3.97
N GLU A 82 -11.32 17.33 3.67
CA GLU A 82 -12.35 16.45 3.11
C GLU A 82 -13.00 15.66 4.26
N GLU A 83 -14.25 15.98 4.58
CA GLU A 83 -15.07 15.12 5.44
C GLU A 83 -15.49 13.89 4.66
N TYR A 84 -15.05 12.73 5.12
CA TYR A 84 -15.47 11.44 4.58
C TYR A 84 -16.49 10.82 5.53
N GLU A 85 -17.77 10.89 5.14
CA GLU A 85 -18.79 9.98 5.67
C GLU A 85 -18.65 8.64 4.95
N GLY A 86 -18.15 7.63 5.65
CA GLY A 86 -17.97 6.31 5.05
C GLY A 86 -17.67 5.22 6.07
N ILE A 87 -18.12 4.01 5.75
CA ILE A 87 -17.81 2.81 6.52
C ILE A 87 -16.35 2.44 6.27
N LEU A 88 -15.58 2.27 7.34
CA LEU A 88 -14.25 1.69 7.23
C LEU A 88 -14.31 0.19 7.05
N TYR A 89 -13.35 -0.35 6.31
CA TYR A 89 -13.17 -1.79 6.17
C TYR A 89 -11.76 -2.19 6.60
N SER A 90 -11.68 -3.25 7.40
CA SER A 90 -10.45 -4.01 7.62
C SER A 90 -10.39 -5.12 6.58
N ILE A 91 -9.26 -5.21 5.86
CA ILE A 91 -9.01 -6.20 4.82
C ILE A 91 -7.79 -7.01 5.24
N GLN A 92 -7.94 -8.32 5.29
CA GLN A 92 -6.87 -9.26 5.61
C GLN A 92 -6.78 -10.29 4.49
N VAL A 93 -5.55 -10.54 4.02
CA VAL A 93 -5.22 -11.63 3.10
C VAL A 93 -4.13 -12.47 3.76
N GLU A 94 -4.37 -13.77 3.82
CA GLU A 94 -3.46 -14.79 4.35
C GLU A 94 -3.17 -15.80 3.25
N ASP A 95 -1.91 -16.20 3.12
CA ASP A 95 -1.45 -17.17 2.14
C ASP A 95 -0.45 -18.16 2.74
N ASN A 96 -0.32 -19.32 2.09
CA ASN A 96 0.65 -20.37 2.43
C ASN A 96 1.95 -20.28 1.61
N GLY A 97 2.31 -19.09 1.12
CA GLY A 97 3.46 -18.88 0.24
C GLY A 97 4.81 -18.92 0.94
N ILE A 98 5.84 -18.48 0.21
CA ILE A 98 7.24 -18.53 0.66
C ILE A 98 7.58 -17.65 1.88
N GLY A 99 6.70 -16.71 2.24
CA GLY A 99 6.95 -15.66 3.20
C GLY A 99 8.01 -14.65 2.75
N LEU A 100 8.30 -13.66 3.59
CA LEU A 100 9.32 -12.64 3.34
C LEU A 100 10.42 -12.70 4.39
N PRO A 101 11.70 -12.53 4.00
CA PRO A 101 12.77 -12.36 4.97
C PRO A 101 12.53 -11.08 5.79
N PRO A 102 12.65 -11.13 7.13
CA PRO A 102 12.25 -10.04 8.02
C PRO A 102 12.95 -8.71 7.72
N GLN A 103 14.21 -8.75 7.26
CA GLN A 103 14.98 -7.55 6.90
C GLN A 103 14.43 -6.80 5.68
N HIS A 104 13.64 -7.46 4.83
CA HIS A 104 13.04 -6.84 3.64
C HIS A 104 11.61 -6.34 3.88
N VAL A 105 10.93 -6.80 4.94
CA VAL A 105 9.52 -6.48 5.20
C VAL A 105 9.26 -4.96 5.25
N PRO A 106 10.04 -4.14 5.98
CA PRO A 106 9.77 -2.70 6.03
C PRO A 106 9.79 -2.07 4.63
N ARG A 107 10.81 -2.34 3.82
CA ARG A 107 10.89 -1.77 2.45
C ARG A 107 9.87 -2.39 1.50
N ALA A 108 9.57 -3.69 1.64
CA ALA A 108 8.60 -4.39 0.82
C ALA A 108 7.17 -3.86 0.95
N PHE A 109 6.83 -3.20 2.06
CA PHE A 109 5.50 -2.64 2.31
C PHE A 109 5.49 -1.12 2.53
N GLY A 110 6.63 -0.51 2.87
CA GLY A 110 6.77 0.91 3.18
C GLY A 110 7.60 1.73 2.18
N GLN A 111 8.13 1.11 1.11
CA GLN A 111 8.87 1.82 0.06
C GLN A 111 8.25 1.53 -1.32
N LEU A 112 7.74 2.55 -1.98
CA LEU A 112 7.24 2.44 -3.35
C LEU A 112 8.41 2.16 -4.31
N LEU A 113 8.09 1.40 -5.37
CA LEU A 113 9.05 0.94 -6.38
C LEU A 113 10.14 0.01 -5.83
N TYR A 114 9.94 -0.59 -4.64
CA TYR A 114 10.77 -1.67 -4.10
C TYR A 114 10.11 -3.03 -4.35
N SER A 115 10.79 -3.89 -5.14
CA SER A 115 10.22 -5.16 -5.59
C SER A 115 11.28 -6.23 -5.83
N SER A 116 10.96 -7.49 -5.52
CA SER A 116 11.73 -8.67 -5.95
C SER A 116 11.40 -9.09 -7.39
N LYS A 117 10.38 -8.48 -8.01
CA LYS A 117 9.85 -8.84 -9.33
C LYS A 117 10.54 -8.10 -10.50
N TYR A 118 11.58 -7.32 -10.26
CA TYR A 118 12.39 -6.69 -11.31
C TYR A 118 13.38 -7.67 -11.94
N VAL A 119 12.84 -8.79 -12.40
CA VAL A 119 13.54 -9.85 -13.10
C VAL A 119 12.73 -10.18 -14.35
N LEU A 120 13.37 -10.74 -15.38
CA LEU A 120 12.67 -11.17 -16.60
C LEU A 120 11.89 -12.46 -16.31
N ARG A 121 10.73 -12.32 -15.64
CA ARG A 121 9.82 -13.41 -15.28
C ARG A 121 8.39 -12.92 -15.38
N GLN A 122 7.51 -13.74 -15.96
CA GLN A 122 6.09 -13.45 -15.95
C GLN A 122 5.55 -13.59 -14.52
N SER A 123 4.90 -12.53 -14.03
CA SER A 123 4.21 -12.49 -12.73
C SER A 123 3.05 -11.50 -12.81
N ARG A 124 2.10 -11.54 -11.88
CA ARG A 124 0.92 -10.66 -11.90
C ARG A 124 1.31 -9.21 -11.60
N GLY A 125 2.17 -9.02 -10.59
CA GLY A 125 2.65 -7.69 -10.21
C GLY A 125 3.93 -7.27 -10.94
N MET A 126 3.93 -6.08 -11.57
CA MET A 126 5.07 -5.60 -12.37
C MET A 126 5.87 -4.47 -11.71
N PHE A 127 5.18 -3.44 -11.19
CA PHE A 127 5.83 -2.16 -10.84
C PHE A 127 6.26 -2.01 -9.38
N GLY A 128 5.99 -3.00 -8.52
CA GLY A 128 6.27 -2.87 -7.08
C GLY A 128 5.41 -1.81 -6.36
N LEU A 129 4.26 -1.46 -6.93
CA LEU A 129 3.36 -0.40 -6.42
C LEU A 129 2.14 -0.93 -5.69
N GLY A 130 1.49 -1.97 -6.22
CA GLY A 130 0.18 -2.49 -5.81
C GLY A 130 -0.16 -2.44 -4.33
N ALA A 131 0.37 -3.37 -3.54
CA ALA A 131 0.10 -3.45 -2.10
C ALA A 131 0.55 -2.18 -1.34
N LYS A 132 1.62 -1.51 -1.77
CA LYS A 132 2.08 -0.27 -1.14
C LYS A 132 1.07 0.87 -1.34
N MET A 133 0.40 0.91 -2.49
CA MET A 133 -0.66 1.88 -2.75
C MET A 133 -1.88 1.66 -1.85
N ALA A 134 -2.23 0.40 -1.58
CA ALA A 134 -3.27 0.08 -0.61
C ALA A 134 -2.88 0.53 0.81
N ILE A 135 -1.62 0.31 1.20
CA ILE A 135 -1.09 0.77 2.50
C ILE A 135 -1.09 2.29 2.59
N LEU A 136 -0.60 2.98 1.56
CA LEU A 136 -0.58 4.44 1.49
C LEU A 136 -2.00 5.00 1.61
N TYR A 137 -2.95 4.47 0.83
CA TYR A 137 -4.35 4.88 0.88
C TYR A 137 -4.98 4.63 2.26
N GLY A 138 -4.77 3.44 2.84
CA GLY A 138 -5.24 3.11 4.18
C GLY A 138 -4.65 4.01 5.26
N GLN A 139 -3.35 4.30 5.20
CA GLN A 139 -2.67 5.20 6.13
C GLN A 139 -3.22 6.62 6.05
N ILE A 140 -3.42 7.15 4.85
CA ILE A 140 -3.95 8.51 4.68
C ILE A 140 -5.39 8.61 5.18
N THR A 141 -6.22 7.60 4.88
CA THR A 141 -7.65 7.61 5.23
C THR A 141 -7.93 7.29 6.69
N THR A 142 -7.05 6.54 7.36
CA THR A 142 -7.31 6.05 8.73
C THR A 142 -6.29 6.53 9.77
N GLY A 143 -5.13 7.02 9.34
CA GLY A 143 -3.99 7.32 10.21
C GLY A 143 -3.32 6.09 10.82
N ARG A 144 -3.72 4.87 10.42
CA ARG A 144 -3.24 3.61 11.03
C ARG A 144 -2.17 2.95 10.15
N PRO A 145 -1.15 2.32 10.76
CA PRO A 145 -0.18 1.50 10.03
C PRO A 145 -0.83 0.21 9.50
N ALA A 146 -0.24 -0.35 8.46
CA ALA A 146 -0.57 -1.69 8.00
C ALA A 146 0.10 -2.76 8.88
N GLU A 147 -0.58 -3.88 9.09
CA GLU A 147 -0.04 -5.00 9.86
C GLU A 147 0.43 -6.11 8.92
N VAL A 148 1.64 -6.61 9.15
CA VAL A 148 2.25 -7.68 8.33
C VAL A 148 2.73 -8.80 9.25
N ILE A 149 2.25 -10.01 9.00
CA ILE A 149 2.71 -11.24 9.66
C ILE A 149 3.39 -12.09 8.59
N THR A 150 4.60 -12.58 8.86
CA THR A 150 5.29 -13.44 7.90
C THR A 150 6.22 -14.45 8.56
N SER A 151 6.40 -15.60 7.89
CA SER A 151 7.34 -16.65 8.26
C SER A 151 7.87 -17.26 6.98
N GLN A 152 9.19 -17.40 6.87
CA GLN A 152 9.78 -18.10 5.73
C GLN A 152 9.62 -19.61 5.86
N ILE A 153 9.68 -20.32 4.73
CA ILE A 153 9.72 -21.78 4.71
C ILE A 153 10.82 -22.29 5.66
N LEU A 154 10.47 -23.24 6.53
CA LEU A 154 11.33 -23.82 7.58
C LEU A 154 11.81 -22.85 8.67
N SER A 155 11.29 -21.62 8.72
CA SER A 155 11.55 -20.69 9.83
C SER A 155 10.96 -21.22 11.13
N LYS A 156 11.72 -21.08 12.23
CA LYS A 156 11.24 -21.36 13.60
C LYS A 156 10.53 -20.16 14.25
N LYS A 157 10.46 -19.03 13.54
CA LYS A 157 9.94 -17.77 14.05
C LYS A 157 8.90 -17.20 13.09
N ILE A 158 7.86 -16.61 13.66
CA ILE A 158 6.88 -15.78 12.98
C ILE A 158 7.18 -14.34 13.37
N TYR A 159 7.26 -13.46 12.37
CA TYR A 159 7.55 -12.05 12.57
C TYR A 159 6.27 -11.23 12.37
N TYR A 160 6.08 -10.23 13.22
CA TYR A 160 4.97 -9.28 13.18
C TYR A 160 5.52 -7.87 13.04
N PHE A 161 4.94 -7.09 12.12
CA PHE A 161 5.32 -5.71 11.85
C PHE A 161 4.09 -4.81 11.77
N LYS A 162 4.27 -3.57 12.22
CA LYS A 162 3.41 -2.44 11.87
C LYS A 162 4.21 -1.52 10.95
N VAL A 163 3.72 -1.27 9.75
CA VAL A 163 4.44 -0.54 8.70
C VAL A 163 3.63 0.67 8.25
N SER A 164 4.31 1.81 8.15
CA SER A 164 3.80 3.04 7.57
C SER A 164 4.74 3.48 6.44
N ILE A 165 4.33 4.49 5.68
CA ILE A 165 5.13 5.10 4.61
C ILE A 165 5.36 6.57 4.97
N ASP A 166 6.62 6.97 5.09
CA ASP A 166 7.01 8.37 5.01
C ASP A 166 6.81 8.85 3.57
N ILE A 167 5.78 9.68 3.36
CA ILE A 167 5.39 10.17 2.04
C ILE A 167 6.46 11.12 1.47
N ALA A 168 7.12 11.92 2.31
CA ALA A 168 8.13 12.87 1.84
C ALA A 168 9.38 12.14 1.36
N ASN A 169 9.82 11.12 2.10
CA ASN A 169 11.09 10.44 1.84
C ASN A 169 10.99 9.12 1.06
N ASN A 170 9.78 8.59 0.85
CA ASN A 170 9.55 7.25 0.27
C ASN A 170 10.34 6.16 1.00
N THR A 171 10.18 6.12 2.32
CA THR A 171 10.80 5.13 3.21
C THR A 171 9.77 4.61 4.20
N PRO A 172 9.93 3.37 4.69
CA PRO A 172 9.11 2.84 5.80
C PRO A 172 9.30 3.62 7.10
#